data_AF-A0A3Q3D913-F1
#
_entry.id   AF-A0A3Q3D913-F1
#
_cell.length_a   1.000
_cell.length_b   1.000
_cell.length_c   1.000
_cell.angle_alpha   90.00
_cell.angle_beta   90.00
_cell.angle_gamma   90.00
#
_symmetry.space_group_name_H-M   'P 1'
#
loop_
_entity.id
_entity.type
_entity.pdbx_description
1 polymer ?
#
loop_
_entity_poly.entity_id
_entity_poly.type
_entity_poly.pdbx_seq_one_letter_code
_entity_poly.pdbx_strand_id
1 'polypeptide(L)'
;MAHWFHRNPLKATAPVSFNFYGVAGSPAANKICNDLRTTRARLLEMFTDVTCNAEMMKSATDAYFSLLQCFIVSLDGTTQDNKMRYIQNFKWTDTLQGNTPSAQQDAVFELVSMAFNVALWYTKFASRLAGKENVSEDEAKVVHRSLKVAAGIFKNLREAHIPRLITPAEKGRDLDPRVIDAYMIQSQAEAQEVTIARAIELKHNASIVAALASETANFYQKADHTLNTLEPEYSGKWRKYLQLKFFFYMAYAYCYHGQTLLANDKCGEAIRSLQEAEKAYSRAEELCKDYRHTKGPGTTAKPSEQLFFLKLGGFIKNTLDKCQREGRFM
;
A
#
# COMPACT_ATOMS: atom_id res chain seq x y z
N MET A 1 1.41 9.12 16.56
CA MET A 1 2.52 8.15 16.56
C MET A 1 3.14 8.14 15.17
N ALA A 2 4.48 8.15 15.04
CA ALA A 2 5.11 7.99 13.73
C ALA A 2 4.96 6.54 13.26
N HIS A 3 4.65 6.33 11.98
CA HIS A 3 4.54 5.01 11.37
C HIS A 3 5.61 4.81 10.32
N TRP A 4 6.01 3.55 10.12
CA TRP A 4 6.90 3.18 9.03
C TRP A 4 6.24 2.17 8.12
N PHE A 5 6.27 2.49 6.83
CA PHE A 5 5.70 1.67 5.77
C PHE A 5 6.72 1.43 4.66
N HIS A 6 6.97 0.15 4.37
CA HIS A 6 7.79 -0.25 3.24
C HIS A 6 7.13 0.17 1.92
N ARG A 7 7.93 0.68 0.97
CA ARG A 7 7.46 1.07 -0.35
C ARG A 7 8.38 0.49 -1.41
N ASN A 8 7.82 -0.32 -2.30
CA ASN A 8 8.45 -0.68 -3.56
C ASN A 8 8.58 0.58 -4.46
N PRO A 9 9.44 0.55 -5.49
CA PRO A 9 9.61 1.66 -6.43
C PRO A 9 8.30 2.04 -7.14
N LEU A 10 8.23 3.28 -7.65
CA LEU A 10 7.19 3.65 -8.63
C LEU A 10 7.46 2.92 -9.95
N LYS A 11 6.41 2.73 -10.74
CA LYS A 11 6.53 2.26 -12.12
C LYS A 11 7.09 3.39 -12.99
N ALA A 12 7.91 3.02 -13.96
CA ALA A 12 8.41 3.90 -15.00
C ALA A 12 7.80 3.50 -16.34
N THR A 13 7.68 4.46 -17.26
CA THR A 13 7.08 4.22 -18.58
C THR A 13 7.91 4.87 -19.68
N ALA A 14 7.83 4.33 -20.89
CA ALA A 14 8.35 5.00 -22.06
C ALA A 14 7.58 6.30 -22.35
N PRO A 15 8.24 7.37 -22.84
CA PRO A 15 7.56 8.53 -23.38
C PRO A 15 6.63 8.13 -24.54
N VAL A 16 5.46 8.75 -24.62
CA VAL A 16 4.47 8.53 -25.68
C VAL A 16 4.15 9.87 -26.31
N SER A 17 4.38 10.01 -27.62
CA SER A 17 4.15 11.25 -28.36
C SER A 17 2.69 11.43 -28.79
N PHE A 18 1.91 10.36 -28.84
CA PHE A 18 0.56 10.32 -29.44
C PHE A 18 0.53 10.88 -30.87
N ASN A 19 1.64 10.76 -31.62
CA ASN A 19 1.69 11.16 -33.02
C ASN A 19 1.32 9.97 -33.91
N PHE A 20 0.12 10.03 -34.50
CA PHE A 20 -0.38 8.99 -35.41
C PHE A 20 -0.23 9.37 -36.89
N TYR A 21 0.57 10.39 -37.20
CA TYR A 21 0.84 10.86 -38.56
C TYR A 21 -0.46 11.04 -39.37
N GLY A 22 -0.53 10.49 -40.59
CA GLY A 22 -1.69 10.62 -41.48
C GLY A 22 -3.01 10.04 -40.95
N VAL A 23 -2.99 9.27 -39.85
CA VAL A 23 -4.21 8.76 -39.21
C VAL A 23 -4.96 9.88 -38.47
N ALA A 24 -4.24 10.85 -37.89
CA ALA A 24 -4.81 12.01 -37.22
C ALA A 24 -4.81 13.26 -38.12
N GLY A 25 -5.54 13.20 -39.23
CA GLY A 25 -5.48 14.23 -40.28
C GLY A 25 -6.19 15.56 -39.95
N SER A 26 -7.12 15.60 -38.98
CA SER A 26 -7.91 16.80 -38.69
C SER A 26 -7.27 17.70 -37.62
N PRO A 27 -7.49 19.03 -37.64
CA PRO A 27 -7.01 19.93 -36.59
C PRO A 27 -7.51 19.53 -35.19
N ALA A 28 -8.76 19.06 -35.08
CA ALA A 28 -9.33 18.60 -33.82
C ALA A 28 -8.65 17.32 -33.29
N ALA A 29 -8.37 16.35 -34.17
CA ALA A 29 -7.65 15.13 -33.80
C ALA A 29 -6.22 15.44 -33.33
N ASN A 30 -5.53 16.33 -34.05
CA ASN A 30 -4.20 16.80 -33.65
C ASN A 30 -4.20 17.53 -32.30
N LYS A 31 -5.25 18.32 -32.01
CA LYS A 31 -5.41 18.95 -30.70
C LYS A 31 -5.56 17.91 -29.59
N ILE A 32 -6.42 16.91 -29.75
CA ILE A 32 -6.62 15.85 -28.74
C ILE A 32 -5.33 15.04 -28.51
N CYS A 33 -4.57 14.73 -29.57
CA CYS A 33 -3.28 14.06 -29.45
C CYS A 33 -2.27 14.88 -28.64
N ASN A 34 -2.23 16.19 -28.86
CA ASN A 34 -1.39 17.11 -28.08
C ASN A 34 -1.86 17.23 -26.62
N ASP A 35 -3.17 17.28 -26.38
CA ASP A 35 -3.75 17.33 -25.04
C ASP A 35 -3.44 16.03 -24.28
N LEU A 36 -3.56 14.86 -24.92
CA LEU A 36 -3.15 13.54 -24.38
C LEU A 36 -1.67 13.53 -23.99
N ARG A 37 -0.78 13.98 -24.88
CA ARG A 37 0.65 14.06 -24.61
C ARG A 37 0.96 14.94 -23.40
N THR A 38 0.38 16.13 -23.36
CA THR A 38 0.63 17.13 -22.31
C THR A 38 0.08 16.68 -20.96
N THR A 39 -1.16 16.19 -20.92
CA THR A 39 -1.80 15.70 -19.68
C THR A 39 -1.09 14.45 -19.13
N ARG A 40 -0.67 13.52 -20.00
CA ARG A 40 0.15 12.36 -19.59
C ARG A 40 1.47 12.78 -18.98
N ALA A 41 2.19 13.68 -19.64
CA ALA A 41 3.48 14.19 -19.15
C ALA A 41 3.30 14.88 -17.79
N ARG A 42 2.27 15.73 -17.67
CA ARG A 42 1.95 16.41 -16.41
C ARG A 42 1.66 15.43 -15.28
N LEU A 43 0.87 14.39 -15.51
CA LEU A 43 0.59 13.37 -14.49
C LEU A 43 1.87 12.62 -14.06
N LEU A 44 2.74 12.29 -15.02
CA LEU A 44 4.02 11.63 -14.72
C LEU A 44 4.94 12.51 -13.88
N GLU A 45 5.00 13.82 -14.14
CA GLU A 45 5.75 14.79 -13.32
C GLU A 45 5.23 14.84 -11.87
N MET A 46 3.91 14.75 -11.68
CA MET A 46 3.31 14.78 -10.34
C MET A 46 3.73 13.60 -9.45
N PHE A 47 4.23 12.50 -10.02
CA PHE A 47 4.67 11.36 -9.22
C PHE A 47 5.97 11.62 -8.45
N THR A 48 6.84 12.50 -8.96
CA THR A 48 8.13 12.82 -8.35
C THR A 48 8.16 14.23 -7.76
N ASP A 49 7.16 15.05 -8.03
CA ASP A 49 6.99 16.37 -7.43
C ASP A 49 6.69 16.27 -5.92
N VAL A 50 7.62 16.79 -5.12
CA VAL A 50 7.56 16.79 -3.65
C VAL A 50 6.45 17.70 -3.14
N THR A 51 6.05 18.72 -3.90
CA THR A 51 5.00 19.67 -3.56
C THR A 51 3.60 19.16 -3.90
N CYS A 52 3.51 18.07 -4.67
CA CYS A 52 2.24 17.47 -5.08
C CYS A 52 1.42 17.02 -3.87
N ASN A 53 0.15 17.46 -3.84
CA ASN A 53 -0.84 17.07 -2.86
C ASN A 53 -1.96 16.23 -3.51
N ALA A 54 -2.88 15.70 -2.69
CA ALA A 54 -3.94 14.80 -3.18
C ALA A 54 -4.87 15.46 -4.21
N GLU A 55 -5.12 16.77 -4.09
CA GLU A 55 -5.97 17.52 -5.02
C GLU A 55 -5.28 17.69 -6.37
N MET A 56 -4.01 18.10 -6.38
CA MET A 56 -3.19 18.21 -7.60
C MET A 56 -3.10 16.87 -8.33
N MET A 57 -2.83 15.79 -7.59
CA MET A 57 -2.78 14.44 -8.16
C MET A 57 -4.13 14.06 -8.77
N LYS A 58 -5.24 14.32 -8.07
CA LYS A 58 -6.59 14.04 -8.58
C LYS A 58 -6.87 14.83 -9.86
N SER A 59 -6.62 16.14 -9.88
CA SER A 59 -6.85 16.97 -11.07
C SER A 59 -6.05 16.51 -12.27
N ALA A 60 -4.77 16.17 -12.09
CA ALA A 60 -3.92 15.65 -13.18
C ALA A 60 -4.39 14.26 -13.65
N THR A 61 -4.81 13.41 -12.72
CA THR A 61 -5.35 12.07 -13.02
C THR A 61 -6.64 12.19 -13.84
N ASP A 62 -7.59 13.00 -13.39
CA ASP A 62 -8.88 13.21 -14.06
C ASP A 62 -8.66 13.76 -15.48
N ALA A 63 -7.78 14.75 -15.65
CA ALA A 63 -7.49 15.36 -16.95
C ALA A 63 -6.90 14.36 -17.97
N TYR A 64 -6.00 13.48 -17.54
CA TYR A 64 -5.43 12.47 -18.42
C TYR A 64 -6.43 11.34 -18.70
N PHE A 65 -7.08 10.79 -17.66
CA PHE A 65 -7.99 9.65 -17.82
C PHE A 65 -9.27 10.00 -18.55
N SER A 66 -9.78 11.24 -18.48
CA SER A 66 -10.92 11.65 -19.31
C SER A 66 -10.60 11.58 -20.80
N LEU A 67 -9.37 11.91 -21.20
CA LEU A 67 -8.92 11.83 -22.59
C LEU A 67 -8.57 10.40 -23.01
N LEU A 68 -7.86 9.65 -22.16
CA LEU A 68 -7.48 8.26 -22.45
C LEU A 68 -8.72 7.37 -22.62
N GLN A 69 -9.80 7.63 -21.88
CA GLN A 69 -11.06 6.90 -22.04
C GLN A 69 -11.65 7.00 -23.44
N CYS A 70 -11.36 8.05 -24.21
CA CYS A 70 -11.78 8.13 -25.61
C CYS A 70 -11.16 7.04 -26.50
N PHE A 71 -10.05 6.42 -26.09
CA PHE A 71 -9.48 5.27 -26.79
C PHE A 71 -10.12 3.95 -26.37
N ILE A 72 -10.90 3.93 -25.30
CA ILE A 72 -11.40 2.69 -24.69
C ILE A 72 -12.92 2.59 -24.85
N VAL A 73 -13.65 3.63 -24.52
CA VAL A 73 -15.12 3.65 -24.48
C VAL A 73 -15.68 4.15 -25.81
N SER A 74 -16.72 3.48 -26.32
CA SER A 74 -17.43 3.97 -27.49
C SER A 74 -18.32 5.16 -27.15
N LEU A 75 -18.40 6.14 -28.06
CA LEU A 75 -19.21 7.34 -27.89
C LEU A 75 -20.70 7.12 -28.22
N ASP A 76 -21.01 6.04 -28.93
CA ASP A 76 -22.38 5.71 -29.39
C ASP A 76 -23.21 4.96 -28.33
N GLY A 77 -22.68 4.79 -27.11
CA GLY A 77 -23.36 4.10 -26.02
C GLY A 77 -23.43 2.58 -26.18
N THR A 78 -22.77 2.01 -27.19
CA THR A 78 -22.64 0.56 -27.34
C THR A 78 -21.66 0.00 -26.29
N THR A 79 -21.83 -1.28 -25.93
CA THR A 79 -20.91 -1.99 -25.03
C THR A 79 -19.60 -2.40 -25.71
N GLN A 80 -19.37 -1.97 -26.96
CA GLN A 80 -18.17 -2.32 -27.71
C GLN A 80 -17.03 -1.37 -27.35
N ASP A 81 -15.80 -1.91 -27.29
CA ASP A 81 -14.61 -1.09 -27.11
C ASP A 81 -14.37 -0.22 -28.34
N ASN A 82 -13.80 0.95 -28.12
CA ASN A 82 -13.43 1.86 -29.20
C ASN A 82 -12.35 1.24 -30.10
N LYS A 83 -12.46 1.43 -31.42
CA LYS A 83 -11.48 0.97 -32.43
C LYS A 83 -10.06 1.47 -32.15
N MET A 84 -9.93 2.59 -31.44
CA MET A 84 -8.65 3.20 -31.08
C MET A 84 -7.94 2.50 -29.91
N ARG A 85 -8.56 1.51 -29.25
CA ARG A 85 -7.98 0.80 -28.09
C ARG A 85 -6.59 0.25 -28.36
N TYR A 86 -6.35 -0.23 -29.58
CA TYR A 86 -5.09 -0.88 -29.97
C TYR A 86 -4.19 0.02 -30.84
N ILE A 87 -4.42 1.34 -30.89
CA ILE A 87 -3.63 2.21 -31.78
C ILE A 87 -2.21 2.48 -31.26
N GLN A 88 -1.99 2.41 -29.95
CA GLN A 88 -0.75 2.82 -29.31
C GLN A 88 -0.14 1.69 -28.48
N ASN A 89 1.16 1.47 -28.64
CA ASN A 89 1.93 0.58 -27.77
C ASN A 89 2.41 1.32 -26.52
N PHE A 90 2.18 0.74 -25.35
CA PHE A 90 2.59 1.29 -24.07
C PHE A 90 3.55 0.34 -23.37
N LYS A 91 4.57 0.91 -22.70
CA LYS A 91 5.63 0.15 -22.04
C LYS A 91 5.80 0.63 -20.61
N TRP A 92 5.79 -0.29 -19.66
CA TRP A 92 5.86 -0.02 -18.22
C TRP A 92 6.80 -0.98 -17.51
N THR A 93 7.54 -0.49 -16.52
CA THR A 93 8.21 -1.34 -15.52
C THR A 93 7.24 -1.75 -14.42
N ASP A 94 7.62 -2.74 -13.62
CA ASP A 94 6.82 -3.24 -12.50
C ASP A 94 7.56 -3.10 -11.17
N THR A 95 6.81 -2.96 -10.08
CA THR A 95 7.39 -2.66 -8.76
C THR A 95 8.36 -3.72 -8.24
N LEU A 96 8.20 -4.97 -8.67
CA LEU A 96 9.05 -6.09 -8.27
C LEU A 96 10.10 -6.48 -9.32
N GLN A 97 9.95 -6.04 -10.57
CA GLN A 97 10.78 -6.50 -11.71
C GLN A 97 11.94 -5.56 -12.05
N GLY A 98 12.21 -4.58 -11.17
CA GLY A 98 13.29 -3.61 -11.36
C GLY A 98 13.15 -2.84 -12.67
N ASN A 99 14.18 -2.90 -13.51
CA ASN A 99 14.25 -2.16 -14.77
C ASN A 99 13.76 -2.96 -15.98
N THR A 100 13.19 -4.15 -15.80
CA THR A 100 12.70 -4.98 -16.91
C THR A 100 11.26 -4.59 -17.26
N PRO A 101 11.01 -3.87 -18.36
CA PRO A 101 9.66 -3.44 -18.70
C PRO A 101 8.86 -4.56 -19.38
N SER A 102 7.54 -4.42 -19.36
CA SER A 102 6.59 -5.13 -20.23
C SER A 102 5.87 -4.12 -21.13
N ALA A 103 5.41 -4.55 -22.29
CA ALA A 103 4.70 -3.70 -23.24
C ALA A 103 3.46 -4.39 -23.80
N GLN A 104 2.37 -3.63 -23.94
CA GLN A 104 1.17 -4.07 -24.63
C GLN A 104 0.62 -2.94 -25.49
N GLN A 105 0.14 -3.32 -26.67
CA GLN A 105 -0.56 -2.42 -27.58
C GLN A 105 -2.04 -2.35 -27.22
N ASP A 106 -2.33 -1.83 -26.04
CA ASP A 106 -3.68 -1.75 -25.47
C ASP A 106 -3.81 -0.52 -24.56
N ALA A 107 -4.76 0.36 -24.84
CA ALA A 107 -5.07 1.54 -24.02
C ALA A 107 -5.60 1.17 -22.62
N VAL A 108 -6.23 0.00 -22.46
CA VAL A 108 -6.62 -0.51 -21.13
C VAL A 108 -5.38 -0.86 -20.32
N PHE A 109 -4.33 -1.41 -20.95
CA PHE A 109 -3.06 -1.67 -20.27
C PHE A 109 -2.40 -0.37 -19.78
N GLU A 110 -2.44 0.72 -20.57
CA GLU A 110 -2.01 2.05 -20.12
C GLU A 110 -2.85 2.56 -18.95
N LEU A 111 -4.18 2.48 -19.06
CA LEU A 111 -5.09 2.94 -18.02
C LEU A 111 -4.79 2.25 -16.68
N VAL A 112 -4.70 0.91 -16.70
CA VAL A 112 -4.43 0.13 -15.49
C VAL A 112 -3.03 0.42 -14.97
N SER A 113 -2.01 0.46 -15.82
CA SER A 113 -0.62 0.69 -15.39
C SER A 113 -0.41 2.09 -14.80
N MET A 114 -1.00 3.12 -15.41
CA MET A 114 -0.95 4.49 -14.89
C MET A 114 -1.74 4.61 -13.58
N ALA A 115 -2.96 4.06 -13.52
CA ALA A 115 -3.79 4.11 -12.31
C ALA A 115 -3.15 3.34 -11.15
N PHE A 116 -2.47 2.24 -11.43
CA PHE A 116 -1.67 1.53 -10.44
C PHE A 116 -0.57 2.45 -9.88
N ASN A 117 0.11 3.21 -10.75
CA ASN A 117 1.13 4.16 -10.32
C ASN A 117 0.54 5.34 -9.51
N VAL A 118 -0.67 5.80 -9.84
CA VAL A 118 -1.42 6.76 -9.01
C VAL A 118 -1.70 6.18 -7.62
N ALA A 119 -2.13 4.93 -7.52
CA ALA A 119 -2.34 4.26 -6.24
C ALA A 119 -1.02 4.15 -5.45
N LEU A 120 0.09 3.76 -6.10
CA LEU A 120 1.42 3.75 -5.48
C LEU A 120 1.83 5.14 -4.97
N TRP A 121 1.54 6.20 -5.72
CA TRP A 121 1.80 7.57 -5.27
C TRP A 121 1.03 7.89 -4.00
N TYR A 122 -0.27 7.55 -3.90
CA TYR A 122 -1.03 7.76 -2.66
C TYR A 122 -0.43 7.01 -1.47
N THR A 123 0.05 5.77 -1.66
CA THR A 123 0.75 5.04 -0.58
C THR A 123 2.06 5.74 -0.19
N LYS A 124 2.84 6.26 -1.14
CA LYS A 124 4.10 6.97 -0.86
C LYS A 124 3.87 8.31 -0.19
N PHE A 125 2.87 9.06 -0.64
CA PHE A 125 2.41 10.30 -0.02
C PHE A 125 2.03 10.07 1.44
N ALA A 126 1.22 9.04 1.70
CA ALA A 126 0.85 8.62 3.06
C ALA A 126 2.06 8.23 3.91
N SER A 127 2.98 7.43 3.38
CA SER A 127 4.20 7.00 4.10
C SER A 127 5.11 8.17 4.47
N ARG A 128 5.29 9.13 3.56
CA ARG A 128 6.07 10.34 3.82
C ARG A 128 5.48 11.18 4.95
N LEU A 129 4.15 11.36 4.95
CA LEU A 129 3.45 12.08 6.00
C LEU A 129 3.51 11.34 7.34
N ALA A 130 3.29 10.02 7.33
CA ALA A 130 3.26 9.19 8.52
C ALA A 130 4.64 9.03 9.20
N GLY A 131 5.72 9.21 8.44
CA GLY A 131 7.10 9.16 8.93
C GLY A 131 7.60 10.42 9.65
N LYS A 132 6.81 11.51 9.69
CA LYS A 132 7.16 12.71 10.47
C LYS A 132 7.11 12.40 11.98
N GLU A 133 8.00 13.00 12.76
CA GLU A 133 8.03 12.78 14.22
C GLU A 133 6.74 13.27 14.91
N ASN A 134 6.25 14.42 14.48
CA ASN A 134 5.04 15.07 15.00
C ASN A 134 3.96 15.15 13.90
N VAL A 135 3.28 14.03 13.66
CA VAL A 135 2.12 13.99 12.77
C VAL A 135 0.92 14.62 13.48
N SER A 136 0.37 15.70 12.92
CA SER A 136 -0.87 16.32 13.42
C SER A 136 -2.11 15.44 13.17
N GLU A 137 -3.21 15.71 13.86
CA GLU A 137 -4.46 14.96 13.66
C GLU A 137 -4.96 15.04 12.20
N ASP A 138 -4.87 16.22 11.59
CA ASP A 138 -5.32 16.40 10.21
C ASP A 138 -4.41 15.68 9.21
N GLU A 139 -3.10 15.66 9.45
CA GLU A 139 -2.18 14.84 8.66
C GLU A 139 -2.47 13.34 8.83
N ALA A 140 -2.78 12.87 10.04
CA ALA A 140 -3.17 11.47 10.26
C ALA A 140 -4.45 11.10 9.49
N LYS A 141 -5.45 12.00 9.45
CA LYS A 141 -6.65 11.84 8.61
C LYS A 141 -6.28 11.74 7.12
N VAL A 142 -5.35 12.57 6.66
CA VAL A 142 -4.85 12.56 5.27
C VAL A 142 -4.12 11.24 4.96
N VAL A 143 -3.27 10.74 5.85
CA VAL A 143 -2.59 9.44 5.71
C VAL A 143 -3.63 8.32 5.57
N HIS A 144 -4.57 8.24 6.51
CA HIS A 144 -5.63 7.22 6.50
C HIS A 144 -6.48 7.31 5.21
N ARG A 145 -6.91 8.52 4.82
CA ARG A 145 -7.69 8.72 3.59
C ARG A 145 -6.90 8.31 2.34
N SER A 146 -5.63 8.69 2.25
CA SER A 146 -4.78 8.38 1.09
C SER A 146 -4.58 6.88 0.91
N LEU A 147 -4.35 6.14 2.00
CA LEU A 147 -4.22 4.68 1.96
C LEU A 147 -5.53 4.00 1.56
N LYS A 148 -6.67 4.48 2.06
CA LYS A 148 -7.99 3.98 1.62
C LYS A 148 -8.28 4.27 0.16
N VAL A 149 -7.89 5.44 -0.34
CA VAL A 149 -8.00 5.78 -1.77
C VAL A 149 -7.13 4.83 -2.61
N ALA A 150 -5.89 4.58 -2.21
CA ALA A 150 -5.01 3.62 -2.89
C ALA A 150 -5.64 2.21 -2.92
N ALA A 151 -6.13 1.71 -1.78
CA ALA A 151 -6.82 0.43 -1.70
C ALA A 151 -8.03 0.36 -2.63
N GLY A 152 -8.83 1.43 -2.69
CA GLY A 152 -9.99 1.53 -3.59
C GLY A 152 -9.60 1.51 -5.06
N ILE A 153 -8.51 2.19 -5.45
CA ILE A 153 -7.99 2.15 -6.82
C ILE A 153 -7.53 0.72 -7.16
N PHE A 154 -6.71 0.08 -6.31
CA PHE A 154 -6.26 -1.31 -6.55
C PHE A 154 -7.44 -2.27 -6.69
N LYS A 155 -8.45 -2.15 -5.81
CA LYS A 155 -9.68 -2.95 -5.89
C LYS A 155 -10.40 -2.75 -7.23
N ASN A 156 -10.65 -1.50 -7.62
CA ASN A 156 -11.34 -1.20 -8.88
C ASN A 156 -10.55 -1.72 -10.09
N LEU A 157 -9.23 -1.57 -10.10
CA LEU A 157 -8.38 -2.12 -11.16
C LEU A 157 -8.49 -3.64 -11.24
N ARG A 158 -8.38 -4.33 -10.10
CA ARG A 158 -8.48 -5.79 -9.99
C ARG A 158 -9.84 -6.33 -10.45
N GLU A 159 -10.94 -5.66 -10.08
CA GLU A 159 -12.29 -6.15 -10.34
C GLU A 159 -12.84 -5.75 -11.72
N ALA A 160 -12.59 -4.52 -12.16
CA ALA A 160 -13.26 -3.95 -13.34
C ALA A 160 -12.37 -3.84 -14.59
N HIS A 161 -11.05 -3.69 -14.43
CA HIS A 161 -10.17 -3.35 -15.55
C HIS A 161 -9.19 -4.46 -15.94
N ILE A 162 -8.53 -5.12 -14.99
CA ILE A 162 -7.61 -6.23 -15.26
C ILE A 162 -8.28 -7.38 -16.03
N PRO A 163 -9.52 -7.81 -15.70
CA PRO A 163 -10.21 -8.85 -16.47
C PRO A 163 -10.50 -8.48 -17.93
N ARG A 164 -10.41 -7.19 -18.30
CA ARG A 164 -10.61 -6.72 -19.68
C ARG A 164 -9.35 -6.81 -20.53
N LEU A 165 -8.18 -7.07 -19.93
CA LEU A 165 -6.93 -7.21 -20.67
C LEU A 165 -6.97 -8.48 -21.54
N ILE A 166 -6.64 -8.33 -22.82
CA ILE A 166 -6.56 -9.49 -23.73
C ILE A 166 -5.36 -10.37 -23.36
N THR A 167 -4.22 -9.73 -23.10
CA THR A 167 -2.99 -10.42 -22.71
C THR A 167 -2.85 -10.34 -21.19
N PRO A 168 -2.98 -11.47 -20.48
CA PRO A 168 -2.79 -11.48 -19.04
C PRO A 168 -1.36 -11.11 -18.69
N ALA A 169 -1.18 -10.52 -17.51
CA ALA A 169 0.14 -10.19 -17.01
C ALA A 169 0.93 -11.45 -16.62
N GLU A 170 2.23 -11.42 -16.86
CA GLU A 170 3.13 -12.49 -16.45
C GLU A 170 3.20 -12.59 -14.91
N LYS A 171 3.58 -13.78 -14.42
CA LYS A 171 3.77 -14.03 -12.98
C LYS A 171 4.73 -13.00 -12.37
N GLY A 172 4.31 -12.39 -11.27
CA GLY A 172 5.13 -11.44 -10.49
C GLY A 172 5.21 -10.01 -11.05
N ARG A 173 4.44 -9.70 -12.10
CA ARG A 173 4.19 -8.33 -12.58
C ARG A 173 3.12 -7.65 -11.71
N ASP A 174 3.00 -6.34 -11.79
CA ASP A 174 2.07 -5.60 -10.90
C ASP A 174 0.60 -5.95 -11.14
N LEU A 175 0.27 -6.34 -12.37
CA LEU A 175 -1.10 -6.68 -12.78
C LEU A 175 -1.42 -8.18 -12.55
N ASP A 176 -0.48 -8.95 -12.01
CA ASP A 176 -0.75 -10.28 -11.48
C ASP A 176 -1.71 -10.16 -10.27
N PRO A 177 -2.81 -10.93 -10.21
CA PRO A 177 -3.74 -10.90 -9.09
C PRO A 177 -3.07 -10.95 -7.72
N ARG A 178 -1.98 -11.73 -7.59
CA ARG A 178 -1.24 -11.84 -6.33
C ARG A 178 -0.61 -10.53 -5.89
N VAL A 179 -0.02 -9.79 -6.82
CA VAL A 179 0.68 -8.54 -6.51
C VAL A 179 -0.32 -7.44 -6.20
N ILE A 180 -1.36 -7.28 -7.02
CA ILE A 180 -2.37 -6.24 -6.79
C ILE A 180 -3.21 -6.50 -5.53
N ASP A 181 -3.57 -7.75 -5.24
CA ASP A 181 -4.30 -8.10 -4.02
C ASP A 181 -3.45 -7.83 -2.78
N ALA A 182 -2.14 -8.12 -2.83
CA ALA A 182 -1.24 -7.80 -1.73
C ALA A 182 -1.13 -6.28 -1.49
N TYR A 183 -1.06 -5.46 -2.54
CA TYR A 183 -1.08 -3.99 -2.40
C TYR A 183 -2.41 -3.46 -1.83
N MET A 184 -3.53 -4.01 -2.28
CA MET A 184 -4.85 -3.66 -1.76
C MET A 184 -4.93 -3.95 -0.26
N ILE A 185 -4.57 -5.17 0.15
CA ILE A 185 -4.63 -5.62 1.54
C ILE A 185 -3.63 -4.85 2.41
N GLN A 186 -2.40 -4.63 1.93
CA GLN A 186 -1.41 -3.83 2.66
C GLN A 186 -1.91 -2.41 2.89
N SER A 187 -2.53 -1.78 1.88
CA SER A 187 -3.05 -0.41 2.02
C SER A 187 -4.16 -0.33 3.06
N GLN A 188 -4.98 -1.38 3.19
CA GLN A 188 -5.98 -1.49 4.26
C GLN A 188 -5.34 -1.67 5.64
N ALA A 189 -4.35 -2.56 5.75
CA ALA A 189 -3.63 -2.80 7.00
C ALA A 189 -2.92 -1.53 7.51
N GLU A 190 -2.23 -0.82 6.62
CA GLU A 190 -1.54 0.43 6.94
C GLU A 190 -2.50 1.54 7.37
N ALA A 191 -3.70 1.61 6.77
CA ALA A 191 -4.73 2.54 7.21
C ALA A 191 -5.23 2.17 8.62
N GLN A 192 -5.39 0.88 8.90
CA GLN A 192 -5.82 0.40 10.20
C GLN A 192 -4.79 0.68 11.31
N GLU A 193 -3.49 0.71 10.98
CA GLU A 193 -2.45 1.18 11.91
C GLU A 193 -2.74 2.60 12.43
N VAL A 194 -3.17 3.51 11.55
CA VAL A 194 -3.52 4.89 11.92
C VAL A 194 -4.77 4.91 12.79
N THR A 195 -5.75 4.05 12.49
CA THR A 195 -6.96 3.89 13.29
C THR A 195 -6.64 3.39 14.71
N ILE A 196 -5.74 2.41 14.85
CA ILE A 196 -5.26 1.93 16.15
C ILE A 196 -4.58 3.05 16.91
N ALA A 197 -3.67 3.78 16.27
CA ALA A 197 -2.98 4.89 16.90
C ALA A 197 -3.95 5.95 17.43
N ARG A 198 -4.99 6.27 16.66
CA ARG A 198 -6.04 7.21 17.07
C ARG A 198 -6.93 6.64 18.19
N ALA A 199 -7.26 5.35 18.14
CA ALA A 199 -8.04 4.69 19.18
C ALA A 199 -7.33 4.75 20.54
N ILE A 200 -6.00 4.57 20.55
CA ILE A 200 -5.15 4.70 21.74
C ILE A 200 -5.10 6.15 22.23
N GLU A 201 -4.92 7.11 21.32
CA GLU A 201 -4.89 8.54 21.65
C GLU A 201 -6.20 9.03 22.28
N LEU A 202 -7.34 8.59 21.75
CA LEU A 202 -8.68 8.87 22.26
C LEU A 202 -9.04 8.01 23.49
N LYS A 203 -8.12 7.19 24.00
CA LYS A 203 -8.29 6.35 25.20
C LYS A 203 -9.51 5.42 25.10
N HIS A 204 -9.76 4.85 23.93
CA HIS A 204 -10.79 3.81 23.78
C HIS A 204 -10.45 2.58 24.63
N ASN A 205 -11.47 1.74 24.87
CA ASN A 205 -11.32 0.51 25.64
C ASN A 205 -10.23 -0.40 25.04
N ALA A 206 -9.39 -0.99 25.89
CA ALA A 206 -8.33 -1.91 25.51
C ALA A 206 -8.83 -3.08 24.66
N SER A 207 -10.07 -3.55 24.86
CA SER A 207 -10.68 -4.61 24.05
C SER A 207 -10.83 -4.22 22.58
N ILE A 208 -11.21 -2.97 22.31
CA ILE A 208 -11.35 -2.43 20.95
C ILE A 208 -9.98 -2.34 20.28
N VAL A 209 -8.98 -1.82 21.01
CA VAL A 209 -7.61 -1.71 20.50
C VAL A 209 -7.03 -3.09 20.20
N ALA A 210 -7.26 -4.07 21.07
CA ALA A 210 -6.82 -5.45 20.87
C ALA A 210 -7.46 -6.08 19.62
N ALA A 211 -8.77 -5.89 19.42
CA ALA A 211 -9.49 -6.40 18.26
C ALA A 211 -8.99 -5.78 16.96
N LEU A 212 -8.82 -4.45 16.91
CA LEU A 212 -8.27 -3.75 15.75
C LEU A 212 -6.84 -4.21 15.42
N ALA A 213 -5.99 -4.40 16.44
CA ALA A 213 -4.63 -4.90 16.26
C ALA A 213 -4.59 -6.34 15.74
N SER A 214 -5.48 -7.21 16.23
CA SER A 214 -5.59 -8.59 15.75
C SER A 214 -6.05 -8.64 14.29
N GLU A 215 -7.05 -7.85 13.92
CA GLU A 215 -7.50 -7.75 12.52
C GLU A 215 -6.40 -7.18 11.61
N THR A 216 -5.67 -6.17 12.08
CA THR A 216 -4.53 -5.58 11.34
C THR A 216 -3.45 -6.64 11.09
N ALA A 217 -3.13 -7.46 12.09
CA ALA A 217 -2.21 -8.58 11.92
C ALA A 217 -2.72 -9.56 10.84
N ASN A 218 -4.00 -9.93 10.89
CA ASN A 218 -4.60 -10.82 9.89
C ASN A 218 -4.51 -10.26 8.46
N PHE A 219 -4.68 -8.95 8.27
CA PHE A 219 -4.45 -8.34 6.95
C PHE A 219 -3.00 -8.52 6.49
N TYR A 220 -2.01 -8.26 7.35
CA TYR A 220 -0.60 -8.46 7.01
C TYR A 220 -0.26 -9.92 6.70
N GLN A 221 -0.82 -10.86 7.48
CA GLN A 221 -0.65 -12.30 7.21
C GLN A 221 -1.26 -12.69 5.86
N LYS A 222 -2.47 -12.20 5.56
CA LYS A 222 -3.15 -12.46 4.30
C LYS A 222 -2.35 -11.92 3.12
N ALA A 223 -1.82 -10.69 3.23
CA ALA A 223 -0.95 -10.11 2.20
C ALA A 223 0.33 -10.93 1.99
N ASP A 224 0.99 -11.41 3.05
CA ASP A 224 2.17 -12.29 2.91
C ASP A 224 1.81 -13.61 2.22
N HIS A 225 0.69 -14.20 2.60
CA HIS A 225 0.22 -15.45 2.01
C HIS A 225 -0.08 -15.30 0.52
N THR A 226 -0.66 -14.18 0.09
CA THR A 226 -0.92 -13.91 -1.33
C THR A 226 0.38 -13.91 -2.16
N LEU A 227 1.51 -13.51 -1.57
CA LEU A 227 2.81 -13.45 -2.24
C LEU A 227 3.64 -14.74 -2.12
N ASN A 228 3.15 -15.76 -1.40
CA ASN A 228 3.96 -16.95 -1.06
C ASN A 228 4.41 -17.79 -2.27
N THR A 229 3.66 -17.76 -3.38
CA THR A 229 3.94 -18.50 -4.62
C THR A 229 4.86 -17.74 -5.57
N LEU A 230 5.20 -16.49 -5.27
CA LEU A 230 6.12 -15.69 -6.06
C LEU A 230 7.58 -16.03 -5.71
N GLU A 231 8.49 -15.78 -6.66
CA GLU A 231 9.90 -16.13 -6.44
C GLU A 231 10.48 -15.27 -5.30
N PRO A 232 11.24 -15.88 -4.36
CA PRO A 232 11.82 -15.15 -3.23
C PRO A 232 12.77 -14.02 -3.64
N GLU A 233 13.39 -14.11 -4.82
CA GLU A 233 14.38 -13.14 -5.31
C GLU A 233 13.82 -11.70 -5.38
N TYR A 234 12.58 -11.55 -5.87
CA TYR A 234 11.94 -10.24 -6.01
C TYR A 234 10.87 -9.97 -4.95
N SER A 235 10.28 -11.01 -4.35
CA SER A 235 9.21 -10.86 -3.34
C SER A 235 9.70 -10.91 -1.89
N GLY A 236 10.88 -11.48 -1.63
CA GLY A 236 11.34 -11.84 -0.29
C GLY A 236 11.42 -10.66 0.67
N LYS A 237 11.96 -9.51 0.23
CA LYS A 237 12.07 -8.32 1.07
C LYS A 237 10.71 -7.75 1.47
N TRP A 238 9.77 -7.73 0.53
CA TRP A 238 8.41 -7.26 0.77
C TRP A 238 7.68 -8.19 1.75
N ARG A 239 7.79 -9.51 1.54
CA ARG A 239 7.25 -10.53 2.45
C ARG A 239 7.81 -10.41 3.87
N LYS A 240 9.12 -10.15 4.04
CA LYS A 240 9.72 -9.90 5.36
C LYS A 240 9.11 -8.69 6.06
N TYR A 241 8.79 -7.62 5.33
CA TYR A 241 8.06 -6.47 5.90
C TYR A 241 6.65 -6.87 6.38
N LEU A 242 5.90 -7.62 5.57
CA LEU A 242 4.55 -8.06 5.93
C LEU A 242 4.56 -8.99 7.15
N GLN A 243 5.50 -9.94 7.19
CA GLN A 243 5.70 -10.84 8.34
C GLN A 243 6.10 -10.07 9.60
N LEU A 244 7.01 -9.10 9.49
CA LEU A 244 7.38 -8.22 10.59
C LEU A 244 6.14 -7.52 11.16
N LYS A 245 5.34 -6.91 10.29
CA LYS A 245 4.13 -6.19 10.70
C LYS A 245 3.07 -7.12 11.31
N PHE A 246 2.92 -8.33 10.79
CA PHE A 246 2.06 -9.36 11.39
C PHE A 246 2.43 -9.62 12.86
N PHE A 247 3.69 -10.01 13.13
CA PHE A 247 4.11 -10.30 14.50
C PHE A 247 4.08 -9.06 15.40
N PHE A 248 4.40 -7.89 14.85
CA PHE A 248 4.32 -6.61 15.57
C PHE A 248 2.88 -6.30 16.03
N TYR A 249 1.89 -6.47 15.16
CA TYR A 249 0.49 -6.22 15.51
C TYR A 249 -0.13 -7.34 16.35
N MET A 250 0.35 -8.59 16.23
CA MET A 250 0.01 -9.66 17.18
C MET A 250 0.50 -9.32 18.60
N ALA A 251 1.71 -8.78 18.74
CA ALA A 251 2.22 -8.33 20.04
C ALA A 251 1.36 -7.19 20.62
N TYR A 252 0.92 -6.23 19.80
CA TYR A 252 -0.06 -5.21 20.21
C TYR A 252 -1.38 -5.84 20.70
N ALA A 253 -1.93 -6.78 19.94
CA ALA A 253 -3.20 -7.43 20.26
C ALA A 253 -3.13 -8.15 21.62
N TYR A 254 -2.08 -8.96 21.83
CA TYR A 254 -1.88 -9.67 23.09
C TYR A 254 -1.63 -8.72 24.28
N CYS A 255 -0.96 -7.59 24.06
CA CYS A 255 -0.70 -6.62 25.11
C CYS A 255 -2.00 -5.95 25.60
N TYR A 256 -2.83 -5.44 24.70
CA TYR A 256 -4.12 -4.83 25.06
C TYR A 256 -5.15 -5.86 25.51
N HIS A 257 -5.08 -7.10 25.01
CA HIS A 257 -5.89 -8.19 25.53
C HIS A 257 -5.52 -8.52 26.98
N GLY A 258 -4.23 -8.55 27.31
CA GLY A 258 -3.75 -8.71 28.68
C GLY A 258 -4.27 -7.63 29.62
N GLN A 259 -4.31 -6.37 29.18
CA GLN A 259 -4.92 -5.28 29.95
C GLN A 259 -6.43 -5.48 30.17
N THR A 260 -7.14 -5.99 29.15
CA THR A 260 -8.56 -6.32 29.27
C THR A 260 -8.80 -7.44 30.29
N LEU A 261 -7.96 -8.47 30.28
CA LEU A 261 -8.04 -9.58 31.24
C LEU A 261 -7.71 -9.12 32.67
N LEU A 262 -6.70 -8.26 32.82
CA LEU A 262 -6.34 -7.67 34.10
C LEU A 262 -7.49 -6.84 34.70
N ALA A 263 -8.16 -6.05 33.86
CA ALA A 263 -9.33 -5.26 34.27
C ALA A 263 -10.54 -6.12 34.67
N ASN A 264 -10.53 -7.41 34.33
CA ASN A 264 -11.55 -8.40 34.70
C ASN A 264 -11.04 -9.35 35.80
N ASP A 265 -10.02 -8.96 36.56
CA ASP A 265 -9.41 -9.73 37.67
C ASP A 265 -8.81 -11.10 37.27
N LYS A 266 -8.55 -11.30 35.97
CA LYS A 266 -7.94 -12.53 35.43
C LYS A 266 -6.43 -12.41 35.31
N CYS A 267 -5.74 -12.14 36.42
CA CYS A 267 -4.30 -11.85 36.46
C CYS A 267 -3.44 -12.96 35.83
N GLY A 268 -3.74 -14.23 36.08
CA GLY A 268 -3.00 -15.36 35.50
C GLY A 268 -3.11 -15.44 33.97
N GLU A 269 -4.31 -15.24 33.43
CA GLU A 269 -4.53 -15.18 31.98
C GLU A 269 -3.87 -13.95 31.36
N ALA A 270 -3.90 -12.81 32.06
CA ALA A 270 -3.24 -11.57 31.62
C ALA A 270 -1.72 -11.73 31.51
N ILE A 271 -1.08 -12.38 32.48
CA ILE A 271 0.37 -12.68 32.45
C ILE A 271 0.69 -13.57 31.25
N ARG A 272 -0.10 -14.62 31.00
CA ARG A 272 0.09 -15.51 29.86
C ARG A 272 -0.05 -14.76 28.53
N SER A 273 -1.05 -13.89 28.41
CA SER A 273 -1.23 -13.03 27.24
C SER A 273 -0.01 -12.14 26.98
N LEU A 274 0.55 -11.51 28.02
CA LEU A 274 1.73 -10.66 27.89
C LEU A 274 3.02 -11.42 27.58
N GLN A 275 3.16 -12.67 28.05
CA GLN A 275 4.26 -13.55 27.64
C GLN A 275 4.19 -13.88 26.14
N GLU A 276 3.00 -14.11 25.59
CA GLU A 276 2.83 -14.30 24.14
C GLU A 276 3.11 -13.00 23.37
N ALA A 277 2.79 -11.83 23.93
CA ALA A 277 3.17 -10.54 23.36
C ALA A 277 4.70 -10.38 23.26
N GLU A 278 5.44 -10.77 24.29
CA GLU A 278 6.91 -10.72 24.33
C GLU A 278 7.55 -11.65 23.28
N LYS A 279 7.02 -12.87 23.14
CA LYS A 279 7.46 -13.82 22.10
C LYS A 279 7.22 -13.26 20.69
N ALA A 280 6.03 -12.73 20.44
CA ALA A 280 5.69 -12.12 19.16
C ALA A 280 6.57 -10.89 18.86
N TYR A 281 6.84 -10.05 19.86
CA TYR A 281 7.72 -8.90 19.73
C TYR A 281 9.17 -9.31 19.41
N SER A 282 9.69 -10.33 20.10
CA SER A 282 11.03 -10.89 19.85
C SER A 282 11.14 -11.41 18.41
N ARG A 283 10.10 -12.11 17.93
CA ARG A 283 10.05 -12.58 16.54
C ARG A 283 10.01 -11.43 15.53
N ALA A 284 9.30 -10.35 15.84
CA ALA A 284 9.30 -9.14 15.01
C ALA A 284 10.68 -8.47 14.97
N GLU A 285 11.46 -8.53 16.06
CA GLU A 285 12.82 -8.00 16.13
C GLU A 285 13.78 -8.80 15.24
N GLU A 286 13.70 -10.14 15.27
CA GLU A 286 14.45 -11.00 14.34
C GLU A 286 14.12 -10.67 12.88
N LEU A 287 12.84 -10.49 12.56
CA LEU A 287 12.40 -10.12 11.22
C LEU A 287 12.87 -8.72 10.79
N CYS A 288 13.08 -7.79 11.73
CA CYS A 288 13.73 -6.50 11.43
C CYS A 288 15.16 -6.71 10.92
N LYS A 289 15.91 -7.63 11.53
CA LYS A 289 17.27 -7.98 11.12
C LYS A 289 17.25 -8.66 9.76
N ASP A 290 16.38 -9.65 9.56
CA ASP A 290 16.20 -10.32 8.27
C ASP A 290 15.85 -9.34 7.15
N TYR A 291 14.88 -8.45 7.37
CA TYR A 291 14.47 -7.44 6.39
C TYR A 291 15.65 -6.56 5.96
N ARG A 292 16.52 -6.17 6.89
CA ARG A 292 17.71 -5.36 6.60
C ARG A 292 18.72 -6.09 5.71
N HIS A 293 18.89 -7.39 5.90
CA HIS A 293 19.83 -8.22 5.14
C HIS A 293 19.24 -8.75 3.83
N THR A 294 17.92 -8.74 3.69
CA THR A 294 17.23 -9.22 2.49
C THR A 294 17.34 -8.19 1.36
N LYS A 295 17.95 -8.61 0.24
CA LYS A 295 17.95 -7.81 -1.00
C LYS A 295 16.55 -7.84 -1.63
N GLY A 296 16.19 -6.75 -2.28
CA GLY A 296 14.90 -6.63 -2.95
C GLY A 296 14.49 -5.17 -3.17
N PRO A 297 13.34 -4.94 -3.81
CA PRO A 297 12.89 -3.61 -4.18
C PRO A 297 12.69 -2.70 -2.95
N GLY A 298 12.84 -1.38 -3.16
CA GLY A 298 12.65 -0.37 -2.12
C GLY A 298 13.89 -0.14 -1.23
N THR A 299 13.86 0.98 -0.50
CA THR A 299 14.99 1.43 0.33
C THR A 299 15.20 0.53 1.54
N THR A 300 16.46 0.19 1.82
CA THR A 300 16.81 -0.51 3.05
C THR A 300 16.64 0.42 4.24
N ALA A 301 15.86 -0.02 5.22
CA ALA A 301 15.59 0.70 6.46
C ALA A 301 16.01 -0.17 7.65
N LYS A 302 16.08 0.45 8.84
CA LYS A 302 16.33 -0.25 10.11
C LYS A 302 15.12 -0.08 11.04
N PRO A 303 14.08 -0.92 10.90
CA PRO A 303 12.81 -0.69 11.59
C PRO A 303 12.92 -0.82 13.11
N SER A 304 13.83 -1.67 13.59
CA SER A 304 14.06 -1.92 15.02
C SER A 304 14.59 -0.69 15.77
N GLU A 305 15.25 0.25 15.08
CA GLU A 305 15.78 1.49 15.67
C GLU A 305 14.73 2.61 15.67
N GLN A 306 13.55 2.39 15.07
CA GLN A 306 12.53 3.44 14.93
C GLN A 306 11.61 3.50 16.16
N LEU A 307 11.14 4.72 16.47
CA LEU A 307 10.31 5.01 17.64
C LEU A 307 9.06 4.14 17.74
N PHE A 308 8.43 3.78 16.62
CA PHE A 308 7.23 2.95 16.63
C PHE A 308 7.51 1.55 17.22
N PHE A 309 8.70 1.00 16.95
CA PHE A 309 9.10 -0.32 17.41
C PHE A 309 9.48 -0.28 18.91
N LEU A 310 10.35 0.67 19.27
CA LEU A 310 10.85 0.84 20.65
C LEU A 310 9.73 1.13 21.66
N LYS A 311 8.73 1.93 21.27
CA LYS A 311 7.59 2.26 22.15
C LYS A 311 6.78 1.02 22.53
N LEU A 312 6.59 0.08 21.62
CA LEU A 312 5.86 -1.16 21.91
C LEU A 312 6.64 -2.04 22.90
N GLY A 313 7.94 -2.21 22.71
CA GLY A 313 8.77 -3.01 23.62
C GLY A 313 8.73 -2.50 25.06
N GLY A 314 8.87 -1.18 25.25
CA GLY A 314 8.73 -0.55 26.58
C GLY A 314 7.34 -0.73 27.17
N PHE A 315 6.29 -0.62 26.35
CA PHE A 315 4.91 -0.79 26.78
C PHE A 315 4.59 -2.22 27.23
N ILE A 316 5.05 -3.24 26.49
CA ILE A 316 4.89 -4.65 26.85
C ILE A 316 5.57 -4.93 28.20
N LYS A 317 6.84 -4.52 28.34
CA LYS A 317 7.61 -4.74 29.57
C LYS A 317 6.96 -4.09 30.79
N ASN A 318 6.59 -2.83 30.68
CA ASN A 318 5.94 -2.10 31.77
C ASN A 318 4.58 -2.72 32.17
N THR A 319 3.81 -3.20 31.18
CA THR A 319 2.52 -3.84 31.43
C THR A 319 2.72 -5.22 32.09
N LEU A 320 3.69 -6.00 31.64
CA LEU A 320 4.03 -7.29 32.25
C LEU A 320 4.49 -7.13 33.71
N ASP A 321 5.39 -6.18 33.97
CA ASP A 321 5.87 -5.87 35.32
C ASP A 321 4.73 -5.41 36.23
N LYS A 322 3.71 -4.72 35.69
CA LYS A 322 2.51 -4.34 36.43
C LYS A 322 1.66 -5.57 36.76
N CYS A 323 1.35 -6.42 35.78
CA CYS A 323 0.56 -7.63 35.99
C CYS A 323 1.23 -8.62 36.96
N GLN A 324 2.56 -8.76 36.89
CA GLN A 324 3.31 -9.62 37.81
C GLN A 324 3.33 -9.08 39.25
N ARG A 325 3.32 -7.76 39.42
CA ARG A 325 3.19 -7.16 40.76
C ARG A 325 1.80 -7.43 41.32
N GLU A 326 0.75 -7.12 40.57
CA GLU A 326 -0.63 -7.32 41.01
C GLU A 326 -0.94 -8.81 41.29
N GLY A 327 -0.43 -9.73 40.47
CA GLY A 327 -0.57 -11.17 40.70
C GLY A 327 0.25 -11.76 41.86
N ARG A 328 1.18 -11.00 42.47
CA ARG A 328 1.89 -11.39 43.71
C ARG A 328 1.21 -10.90 44.98
N PHE A 329 0.29 -9.93 44.87
CA PHE A 329 -0.44 -9.35 45.99
C PHE A 329 -1.87 -9.92 46.14
N MET A 330 -2.32 -10.74 45.18
CA MET A 330 -3.53 -11.58 45.26
C MET A 330 -3.15 -13.01 45.66
#